data_AF-A0A519KNM5-F1
#
_entry.id   AF-A0A519KNM5-F1
#
_cell.length_a   1.000
_cell.length_b   1.000
_cell.length_c   1.000
_cell.angle_alpha   90.00
_cell.angle_beta   90.00
_cell.angle_gamma   90.00
#
_symmetry.space_group_name_H-M   'P 1'
#
loop_
_entity.id
_entity.type
_entity.pdbx_description
1 polymer ?
#
loop_
_entity_poly.entity_id
_entity_poly.type
_entity_poly.pdbx_seq_one_letter_code
_entity_poly.pdbx_strand_id
1 'polypeptide(L)'
;MKKNFLNAIYVLGTACIVVGCQVRIPSNETPKTGFYGYVDQVKVSDGFPKKAEPWVVVSDRANNTVFMDKGDEKSPKEIKFLEPLLVVKEKASKNLVKVAEYNPDALMKKLPSKSVKTYGWIPKDQLLLWTNSLKRSDNGFNVKAVLSPNKSDVLKNGAKYMKNDSVLIFSSPDLTKPINKKLPVGQLVYIYKQSDGSNRFLIGKSPSLKIDSISNDVYGWVSSNMIANWGDRSAMKVASDFSYSAENNLSIPKDAVPGSVSDTRFALADAGDRTSVENLVAIAPATVDSTRKARFFTSALDYSKNFVYNVLGQPVYYGRYKEITNKSKNLNIVFTVDISRDNAQNAALAKSVFQDLQLKLDQLKYFKNIKYGVVLYKNNTCGEDVLPSALSN
;
A
#
# COMPACT_ATOMS: atom_id res chain seq x y z
N MET A 1 -39.40 49.84 43.25
CA MET A 1 -38.80 49.30 42.01
C MET A 1 -37.32 48.98 42.26
N LYS A 2 -37.03 47.77 42.77
CA LYS A 2 -35.66 47.24 42.93
C LYS A 2 -35.55 46.05 41.99
N LYS A 3 -34.63 46.13 41.03
CA LYS A 3 -34.48 45.22 39.90
C LYS A 3 -33.83 43.90 40.34
N ASN A 4 -34.39 42.83 39.81
CA ASN A 4 -33.96 41.45 39.85
C ASN A 4 -32.58 41.27 39.21
N PHE A 5 -31.59 40.83 39.98
CA PHE A 5 -30.31 40.32 39.47
C PHE A 5 -29.75 39.30 40.45
N LEU A 6 -30.38 38.11 40.56
CA LEU A 6 -29.78 37.03 41.35
C LEU A 6 -30.09 35.59 40.94
N ASN A 7 -30.81 35.34 39.83
CA ASN A 7 -31.21 33.96 39.46
C ASN A 7 -30.67 33.44 38.12
N ALA A 8 -29.65 34.06 37.53
CA ALA A 8 -29.05 33.55 36.28
C ALA A 8 -27.85 32.61 36.48
N ILE A 9 -27.30 32.51 37.69
CA ILE A 9 -26.05 31.74 37.95
C ILE A 9 -26.31 30.30 38.41
N TYR A 10 -27.53 29.96 38.85
CA TYR A 10 -27.86 28.61 39.32
C TYR A 10 -28.50 27.68 38.28
N VAL A 11 -28.80 28.15 37.07
CA VAL A 11 -29.44 27.33 36.01
C VAL A 11 -28.44 26.84 34.93
N LEU A 12 -27.19 27.33 34.95
CA LEU A 12 -26.14 26.91 34.01
C LEU A 12 -25.16 25.85 34.57
N GLY A 13 -25.36 25.39 35.80
CA GLY A 13 -24.42 24.51 36.52
C GLY A 13 -24.59 23.00 36.33
N THR A 14 -25.67 22.52 35.70
CA THR A 14 -25.94 21.07 35.61
C THR A 14 -26.51 20.67 34.25
N ALA A 15 -25.83 21.05 33.16
CA ALA A 15 -26.13 20.55 31.82
C ALA A 15 -24.87 20.09 31.06
N CYS A 16 -23.85 19.64 31.77
CA CYS A 16 -22.75 18.85 31.20
C CYS A 16 -22.92 17.38 31.56
N ILE A 17 -24.06 16.78 31.19
CA ILE A 17 -24.17 15.33 31.14
C ILE A 17 -23.41 14.88 29.90
N VAL A 18 -22.18 14.47 30.17
CA VAL A 18 -21.31 13.57 29.41
C VAL A 18 -22.09 12.79 28.34
N VAL A 19 -22.03 13.25 27.09
CA VAL A 19 -22.33 12.42 25.92
C VAL A 19 -21.12 11.52 25.70
N GLY A 20 -20.89 10.61 26.64
CA GLY A 20 -20.03 9.47 26.42
C GLY A 20 -20.80 8.53 25.51
N CYS A 21 -20.24 8.21 24.34
CA CYS A 21 -20.65 7.06 23.55
C CYS A 21 -20.36 5.78 24.38
N GLN A 22 -21.20 5.51 25.38
CA GLN A 22 -21.15 4.25 26.11
C GLN A 22 -21.78 3.20 25.21
N VAL A 23 -20.94 2.36 24.62
CA VAL A 23 -21.38 1.11 24.01
C VAL A 23 -21.93 0.23 25.12
N ARG A 24 -23.23 -0.11 25.01
CA ARG A 24 -24.01 -0.77 26.07
C ARG A 24 -24.17 -2.28 25.85
N ILE A 25 -23.39 -2.88 24.96
CA ILE A 25 -23.11 -4.31 24.99
C ILE A 25 -22.19 -4.55 26.19
N PRO A 26 -22.24 -5.70 26.91
CA PRO A 26 -21.15 -6.10 27.78
C PRO A 26 -19.91 -6.42 26.94
N SER A 27 -19.29 -5.40 26.35
CA SER A 27 -18.01 -5.48 25.64
C SER A 27 -16.92 -4.96 26.56
N ASN A 28 -15.81 -5.67 26.63
CA ASN A 28 -14.62 -5.13 27.26
C ASN A 28 -14.07 -3.97 26.41
N GLU A 29 -13.41 -3.01 27.04
CA GLU A 29 -12.73 -1.93 26.31
C GLU A 29 -11.35 -2.39 25.82
N THR A 30 -10.86 -1.76 24.77
CA THR A 30 -9.51 -2.01 24.27
C THR A 30 -8.45 -1.65 25.33
N PRO A 31 -7.43 -2.52 25.53
CA PRO A 31 -6.28 -2.20 26.37
C PRO A 31 -5.51 -0.97 25.87
N LYS A 32 -4.71 -0.37 26.76
CA LYS A 32 -3.74 0.65 26.37
C LYS A 32 -2.66 0.05 25.48
N THR A 33 -2.20 0.83 24.51
CA THR A 33 -1.07 0.46 23.65
C THR A 33 0.18 0.16 24.46
N GLY A 34 0.84 -0.94 24.16
CA GLY A 34 2.04 -1.41 24.84
C GLY A 34 3.13 -1.87 23.88
N PHE A 35 4.25 -2.32 24.46
CA PHE A 35 5.32 -2.96 23.72
C PHE A 35 4.85 -4.31 23.17
N TYR A 36 5.08 -4.55 21.88
CA TYR A 36 4.72 -5.81 21.23
C TYR A 36 5.94 -6.71 21.02
N GLY A 37 7.04 -6.15 20.49
CA GLY A 37 8.20 -6.95 20.13
C GLY A 37 9.17 -6.22 19.21
N TYR A 38 9.87 -6.98 18.37
CA TYR A 38 10.82 -6.47 17.39
C TYR A 38 10.48 -6.95 15.99
N VAL A 39 10.45 -6.03 15.03
CA VAL A 39 10.36 -6.35 13.60
C VAL A 39 11.63 -5.84 12.94
N ASP A 40 12.44 -6.76 12.40
CA ASP A 40 13.72 -6.41 11.76
C ASP A 40 14.62 -5.54 12.67
N GLN A 41 14.79 -5.99 13.92
CA GLN A 41 15.53 -5.31 15.00
C GLN A 41 14.95 -3.96 15.45
N VAL A 42 13.84 -3.51 14.87
CA VAL A 42 13.14 -2.29 15.28
C VAL A 42 12.13 -2.61 16.38
N LYS A 43 12.21 -1.88 17.50
CA LYS A 43 11.24 -1.98 18.59
C LYS A 43 9.86 -1.49 18.12
N VAL A 44 8.83 -2.31 18.30
CA VAL A 44 7.46 -2.00 17.89
C VAL A 44 6.47 -2.09 19.04
N SER A 45 5.46 -1.23 18.99
CA SER A 45 4.27 -1.29 19.82
C SER A 45 3.14 -1.99 19.08
N ASP A 46 2.17 -2.50 19.84
CA ASP A 46 0.93 -3.04 19.30
C ASP A 46 0.10 -1.99 18.54
N GLY A 47 -0.96 -2.47 17.90
CA GLY A 47 -1.85 -1.66 17.09
C GLY A 47 -3.09 -1.13 17.83
N PHE A 48 -3.13 -1.17 19.17
CA PHE A 48 -4.33 -0.72 19.89
C PHE A 48 -4.65 0.76 19.57
N PRO A 49 -5.94 1.14 19.58
CA PRO A 49 -6.34 2.53 19.42
C PRO A 49 -5.85 3.37 20.62
N LYS A 50 -5.60 4.67 20.39
CA LYS A 50 -5.18 5.58 21.47
C LYS A 50 -6.28 5.85 22.49
N LYS A 51 -7.54 5.80 22.03
CA LYS A 51 -8.73 5.95 22.87
C LYS A 51 -9.34 4.58 23.08
N ALA A 52 -9.77 4.30 24.29
CA ALA A 52 -10.51 3.09 24.60
C ALA A 52 -11.79 3.05 23.73
N GLU A 53 -12.01 1.92 23.10
CA GLU A 53 -13.18 1.64 22.25
C GLU A 53 -13.67 0.21 22.54
N PRO A 54 -14.88 -0.17 22.13
CA PRO A 54 -15.35 -1.55 22.26
C PRO A 54 -14.37 -2.52 21.61
N TRP A 55 -13.97 -3.54 22.37
CA TRP A 55 -12.89 -4.40 21.92
C TRP A 55 -13.39 -5.44 20.92
N VAL A 56 -13.17 -5.13 19.64
CA VAL A 56 -13.36 -6.05 18.52
C VAL A 56 -12.02 -6.69 18.16
N VAL A 57 -12.03 -8.01 18.07
CA VAL A 57 -10.88 -8.83 17.67
C VAL A 57 -11.23 -9.63 16.42
N VAL A 58 -10.21 -10.11 15.73
CA VAL A 58 -10.40 -10.80 14.45
C VAL A 58 -9.69 -12.14 14.52
N SER A 59 -10.32 -13.20 14.04
CA SER A 59 -9.62 -14.49 13.91
C SER A 59 -8.47 -14.37 12.93
N ASP A 60 -7.25 -14.64 13.40
CA ASP A 60 -6.06 -14.57 12.56
C ASP A 60 -5.81 -15.85 11.76
N ARG A 61 -6.59 -16.91 11.98
CA ARG A 61 -6.38 -18.20 11.34
C ARG A 61 -7.68 -18.81 10.86
N ALA A 62 -7.58 -19.70 9.88
CA ALA A 62 -8.69 -20.58 9.54
C ALA A 62 -8.92 -21.58 10.68
N ASN A 63 -10.18 -21.97 10.87
CA ASN A 63 -10.57 -23.08 11.74
C ASN A 63 -10.14 -22.87 13.20
N ASN A 64 -10.33 -21.64 13.70
CA ASN A 64 -9.88 -21.25 15.02
C ASN A 64 -10.78 -21.90 16.10
N THR A 65 -10.14 -22.49 17.11
CA THR A 65 -10.82 -23.32 18.11
C THR A 65 -11.30 -22.45 19.27
N VAL A 66 -12.57 -22.64 19.65
CA VAL A 66 -13.19 -21.96 20.79
C VAL A 66 -13.47 -22.97 21.90
N PHE A 67 -13.28 -22.60 23.15
CA PHE A 67 -13.47 -23.45 24.32
C PHE A 67 -14.67 -22.99 25.17
N MET A 68 -15.41 -23.94 25.75
CA MET A 68 -16.57 -23.65 26.60
C MET A 68 -16.16 -23.27 28.03
N ASP A 69 -17.03 -22.60 28.79
CA ASP A 69 -16.74 -22.14 30.17
C ASP A 69 -16.53 -23.30 31.18
N LYS A 70 -17.09 -24.50 30.92
CA LYS A 70 -17.26 -25.58 31.92
C LYS A 70 -16.16 -26.65 31.96
N GLY A 71 -15.17 -26.57 31.07
CA GLY A 71 -14.12 -27.58 30.92
C GLY A 71 -13.54 -27.44 29.52
N ASP A 72 -12.32 -27.93 29.28
CA ASP A 72 -11.53 -27.75 28.06
C ASP A 72 -12.16 -28.36 26.76
N GLU A 73 -13.47 -28.62 26.77
CA GLU A 73 -14.29 -29.05 25.65
C GLU A 73 -14.37 -27.97 24.57
N LYS A 74 -14.15 -28.40 23.33
CA LYS A 74 -14.26 -27.57 22.13
C LYS A 74 -15.72 -27.18 21.90
N SER A 75 -15.96 -25.89 21.72
CA SER A 75 -17.21 -25.37 21.21
C SER A 75 -17.48 -25.94 19.81
N PRO A 76 -18.74 -26.26 19.46
CA PRO A 76 -19.09 -26.68 18.11
C PRO A 76 -18.95 -25.54 17.07
N LYS A 77 -18.80 -24.29 17.52
CA LYS A 77 -18.63 -23.14 16.64
C LYS A 77 -17.17 -23.02 16.21
N GLU A 78 -16.95 -23.26 14.93
CA GLU A 78 -15.70 -22.95 14.24
C GLU A 78 -15.70 -21.49 13.77
N ILE A 79 -14.60 -20.78 14.05
CA ILE A 79 -14.42 -19.39 13.64
C ILE A 79 -13.56 -19.34 12.38
N LYS A 80 -14.07 -18.65 11.35
CA LYS A 80 -13.39 -18.52 10.05
C LYS A 80 -12.25 -17.51 10.12
N PHE A 81 -11.30 -17.63 9.20
CA PHE A 81 -10.26 -16.63 9.02
C PHE A 81 -10.87 -15.26 8.71
N LEU A 82 -10.39 -14.22 9.38
CA LEU A 82 -10.90 -12.84 9.32
C LEU A 82 -12.35 -12.64 9.81
N GLU A 83 -12.92 -13.59 10.55
CA GLU A 83 -14.21 -13.38 11.22
C GLU A 83 -14.01 -12.40 12.40
N PRO A 84 -14.72 -11.25 12.41
CA PRO A 84 -14.68 -10.31 13.52
C PRO A 84 -15.52 -10.82 14.69
N LEU A 85 -15.05 -10.54 15.89
CA LEU A 85 -15.61 -11.04 17.15
C LEU A 85 -15.59 -9.92 18.19
N LEU A 86 -16.63 -9.86 19.02
CA LEU A 86 -16.69 -8.92 20.13
C LEU A 86 -16.15 -9.58 21.40
N VAL A 87 -15.21 -8.93 22.09
CA VAL A 87 -14.70 -9.41 23.37
C VAL A 87 -15.65 -8.99 24.48
N VAL A 88 -16.20 -9.97 25.19
CA VAL A 88 -17.13 -9.74 26.31
C VAL A 88 -16.46 -9.88 27.69
N LYS A 89 -15.35 -10.64 27.77
CA LYS A 89 -14.59 -10.83 29.00
C LYS A 89 -13.14 -11.17 28.69
N GLU A 90 -12.24 -10.78 29.57
CA GLU A 90 -10.82 -11.13 29.51
C GLU A 90 -10.40 -11.94 30.73
N LYS A 91 -9.51 -12.92 30.53
CA LYS A 91 -8.82 -13.65 31.58
C LYS A 91 -7.32 -13.58 31.34
N ALA A 92 -6.72 -12.46 31.77
CA ALA A 92 -5.32 -12.14 31.52
C ALA A 92 -4.35 -13.23 32.01
N SER A 93 -4.61 -13.84 33.16
CA SER A 93 -3.76 -14.90 33.74
C SER A 93 -3.64 -16.17 32.90
N LYS A 94 -4.58 -16.42 31.98
CA LYS A 94 -4.54 -17.58 31.06
C LYS A 94 -4.35 -17.17 29.60
N ASN A 95 -4.11 -15.89 29.31
CA ASN A 95 -4.05 -15.36 27.95
C ASN A 95 -5.30 -15.68 27.09
N LEU A 96 -6.49 -15.70 27.72
CA LEU A 96 -7.76 -16.02 27.04
C LEU A 96 -8.69 -14.80 26.99
N VAL A 97 -9.48 -14.71 25.93
CA VAL A 97 -10.62 -13.78 25.81
C VAL A 97 -11.89 -14.55 25.51
N LYS A 98 -12.99 -14.15 26.16
CA LYS A 98 -14.32 -14.65 25.85
C LYS A 98 -14.91 -13.79 24.76
N VAL A 99 -15.37 -14.44 23.70
CA VAL A 99 -15.84 -13.78 22.48
C VAL A 99 -17.30 -14.09 22.19
N ALA A 100 -17.93 -13.17 21.48
CA ALA A 100 -19.28 -13.28 20.96
C ALA A 100 -19.36 -12.80 19.50
N GLU A 101 -20.50 -13.05 18.87
CA GLU A 101 -20.81 -12.56 17.53
C GLU A 101 -20.65 -11.04 17.42
N TYR A 102 -19.91 -10.60 16.41
CA TYR A 102 -19.82 -9.19 16.08
C TYR A 102 -21.06 -8.74 15.29
N ASN A 103 -21.68 -7.67 15.73
CA ASN A 103 -22.78 -7.02 15.03
C ASN A 103 -22.47 -5.51 14.89
N PRO A 104 -22.34 -4.97 13.66
CA PRO A 104 -22.04 -3.56 13.43
C PRO A 104 -23.03 -2.60 14.09
N ASP A 105 -24.33 -2.93 14.06
CA ASP A 105 -25.40 -2.11 14.64
C ASP A 105 -25.34 -2.07 16.18
N ALA A 106 -24.73 -3.09 16.79
CA ALA A 106 -24.61 -3.21 18.22
C ALA A 106 -23.64 -2.18 18.83
N LEU A 107 -22.72 -1.65 18.01
CA LEU A 107 -21.84 -0.55 18.44
C LEU A 107 -22.60 0.76 18.62
N MET A 108 -23.76 0.91 17.95
CA MET A 108 -24.55 2.16 17.91
C MET A 108 -25.88 2.07 18.66
N LYS A 109 -26.44 0.87 18.86
CA LYS A 109 -27.76 0.65 19.47
C LYS A 109 -27.70 -0.29 20.68
N LYS A 110 -28.54 -0.02 21.68
CA LYS A 110 -28.64 -0.82 22.91
C LYS A 110 -29.24 -2.20 22.60
N LEU A 111 -28.44 -3.25 22.65
CA LEU A 111 -28.89 -4.64 22.55
C LEU A 111 -28.98 -5.31 23.93
N PRO A 112 -30.03 -6.10 24.22
CA PRO A 112 -30.11 -6.89 25.45
C PRO A 112 -28.95 -7.90 25.52
N SER A 113 -28.36 -8.13 26.70
CA SER A 113 -27.26 -9.10 26.88
C SER A 113 -27.62 -10.53 26.43
N LYS A 114 -28.89 -10.92 26.49
CA LYS A 114 -29.40 -12.21 26.01
C LYS A 114 -29.46 -12.34 24.48
N SER A 115 -29.36 -11.23 23.75
CA SER A 115 -29.39 -11.21 22.27
C SER A 115 -28.02 -11.46 21.63
N VAL A 116 -26.94 -11.38 22.42
CA VAL A 116 -25.58 -11.52 21.93
C VAL A 116 -25.13 -12.98 22.04
N LYS A 117 -25.02 -13.65 20.90
CA LYS A 117 -24.62 -15.06 20.82
C LYS A 117 -23.14 -15.20 21.22
N THR A 118 -22.91 -15.68 22.43
CA THR A 118 -21.56 -15.91 22.97
C THR A 118 -21.01 -17.23 22.44
N TYR A 119 -19.76 -17.22 21.97
CA TYR A 119 -19.13 -18.40 21.36
C TYR A 119 -18.24 -19.18 22.32
N GLY A 120 -17.56 -18.49 23.25
CA GLY A 120 -16.69 -19.11 24.25
C GLY A 120 -15.33 -18.41 24.37
N TRP A 121 -14.32 -19.11 24.88
CA TRP A 121 -12.97 -18.60 25.10
C TRP A 121 -12.03 -18.95 23.95
N ILE A 122 -11.21 -17.98 23.53
CA ILE A 122 -10.16 -18.16 22.53
C ILE A 122 -8.84 -17.62 23.09
N PRO A 123 -7.72 -18.32 22.86
CA PRO A 123 -6.40 -17.79 23.17
C PRO A 123 -6.06 -16.55 22.35
N LYS A 124 -5.54 -15.51 23.00
CA LYS A 124 -5.25 -14.21 22.38
C LYS A 124 -4.23 -14.30 21.24
N ASP A 125 -3.30 -15.24 21.32
CA ASP A 125 -2.32 -15.55 20.27
C ASP A 125 -2.96 -16.09 18.98
N GLN A 126 -4.23 -16.51 19.00
CA GLN A 126 -4.99 -16.93 17.83
C GLN A 126 -5.87 -15.83 17.24
N LEU A 127 -5.75 -14.61 17.76
CA LEU A 127 -6.55 -13.47 17.36
C LEU A 127 -5.64 -12.29 17.00
N LEU A 128 -6.07 -11.49 16.02
CA LEU A 128 -5.59 -10.13 15.86
C LEU A 128 -6.38 -9.26 16.83
N LEU A 129 -5.71 -8.77 17.87
CA LEU A 129 -6.36 -8.11 19.00
C LEU A 129 -6.65 -6.62 18.77
N TRP A 130 -6.16 -6.05 17.68
CA TRP A 130 -6.13 -4.61 17.45
C TRP A 130 -6.44 -4.26 16.00
N THR A 131 -6.78 -2.99 15.77
CA THR A 131 -7.28 -2.48 14.49
C THR A 131 -6.23 -1.73 13.67
N ASN A 132 -5.07 -1.38 14.23
CA ASN A 132 -3.98 -0.74 13.47
C ASN A 132 -2.83 -1.71 13.20
N SER A 133 -2.05 -1.48 12.16
CA SER A 133 -0.79 -2.19 12.00
C SER A 133 0.17 -1.86 13.15
N LEU A 134 1.18 -2.71 13.36
CA LEU A 134 2.25 -2.44 14.32
C LEU A 134 2.89 -1.08 14.03
N LYS A 135 3.29 -0.40 15.11
CA LYS A 135 3.91 0.93 15.04
C LYS A 135 5.31 0.86 15.59
N ARG A 136 6.23 1.61 15.00
CA ARG A 136 7.56 1.74 15.57
C ARG A 136 7.47 2.52 16.88
N SER A 137 8.19 2.07 17.90
CA SER A 137 8.17 2.71 19.21
C SER A 137 8.95 4.03 19.26
N ASP A 138 9.85 4.27 18.30
CA ASP A 138 10.71 5.47 18.24
C ASP A 138 9.98 6.71 17.68
N ASN A 139 9.14 6.54 16.67
CA ASN A 139 8.48 7.64 15.96
C ASN A 139 6.96 7.48 15.81
N GLY A 140 6.40 6.34 16.25
CA GLY A 140 4.96 6.07 16.22
C GLY A 140 4.39 5.80 14.83
N PHE A 141 5.21 5.75 13.77
CA PHE A 141 4.75 5.42 12.43
C PHE A 141 4.52 3.93 12.26
N ASN A 142 3.54 3.62 11.42
CA ASN A 142 3.17 2.26 11.08
C ASN A 142 4.31 1.56 10.32
N VAL A 143 4.55 0.30 10.66
CA VAL A 143 5.59 -0.52 10.03
C VAL A 143 5.16 -0.90 8.62
N LYS A 144 5.89 -0.38 7.62
CA LYS A 144 5.71 -0.72 6.22
C LYS A 144 6.80 -1.68 5.76
N ALA A 145 6.38 -2.62 4.94
CA ALA A 145 7.25 -3.59 4.31
C ALA A 145 6.95 -3.68 2.81
N VAL A 146 7.87 -4.29 2.08
CA VAL A 146 7.69 -4.69 0.69
C VAL A 146 7.78 -6.21 0.60
N LEU A 147 6.96 -6.80 -0.27
CA LEU A 147 7.09 -8.20 -0.64
C LEU A 147 8.32 -8.37 -1.53
N SER A 148 9.36 -9.00 -1.02
CA SER A 148 10.59 -9.22 -1.77
C SER A 148 11.32 -10.48 -1.29
N PRO A 149 11.94 -11.28 -2.17
CA PRO A 149 12.90 -12.32 -1.79
C PRO A 149 14.03 -11.73 -0.92
N ASN A 150 13.88 -11.81 0.40
CA ASN A 150 14.80 -11.16 1.35
C ASN A 150 15.78 -12.15 2.00
N LYS A 151 15.61 -13.45 1.75
CA LYS A 151 16.50 -14.53 2.23
C LYS A 151 16.84 -15.48 1.09
N SER A 152 18.06 -16.00 1.08
CA SER A 152 18.57 -16.92 0.04
C SER A 152 17.72 -18.19 -0.11
N ASP A 153 17.02 -18.61 0.94
CA ASP A 153 16.11 -19.75 0.91
C ASP A 153 14.97 -19.56 -0.11
N VAL A 154 14.53 -18.32 -0.37
CA VAL A 154 13.55 -18.04 -1.42
C VAL A 154 14.08 -18.37 -2.81
N LEU A 155 15.37 -18.11 -3.05
CA LEU A 155 16.00 -18.40 -4.34
C LEU A 155 16.21 -19.91 -4.53
N LYS A 156 16.48 -20.64 -3.44
CA LYS A 156 16.65 -22.10 -3.47
C LYS A 156 15.30 -22.85 -3.55
N ASN A 157 14.30 -22.39 -2.80
CA ASN A 157 13.03 -23.07 -2.58
C ASN A 157 11.85 -22.19 -3.01
N GLY A 158 11.94 -21.53 -4.16
CA GLY A 158 10.99 -20.50 -4.61
C GLY A 158 9.53 -20.95 -4.63
N ALA A 159 9.25 -22.19 -5.03
CA ALA A 159 7.88 -22.74 -5.11
C ALA A 159 7.14 -22.76 -3.76
N LYS A 160 7.87 -22.75 -2.63
CA LYS A 160 7.29 -22.66 -1.27
C LYS A 160 6.75 -21.26 -0.96
N TYR A 161 7.27 -20.24 -1.63
CA TYR A 161 7.01 -18.83 -1.33
C TYR A 161 6.23 -18.11 -2.43
N MET A 162 6.38 -18.55 -3.68
CA MET A 162 5.87 -17.89 -4.86
C MET A 162 5.30 -18.89 -5.86
N LYS A 163 4.32 -18.44 -6.64
CA LYS A 163 3.82 -19.14 -7.82
C LYS A 163 3.83 -18.14 -8.99
N ASN A 164 4.65 -18.43 -10.00
CA ASN A 164 5.01 -17.50 -11.08
C ASN A 164 5.72 -16.25 -10.52
N ASP A 165 5.15 -15.06 -10.70
CA ASP A 165 5.65 -13.76 -10.24
C ASP A 165 4.99 -13.28 -8.93
N SER A 166 4.16 -14.13 -8.33
CA SER A 166 3.28 -13.74 -7.24
C SER A 166 3.57 -14.53 -5.97
N VAL A 167 3.66 -13.80 -4.85
CA VAL A 167 3.87 -14.33 -3.50
C VAL A 167 2.61 -15.05 -3.02
N LEU A 168 2.81 -16.23 -2.44
CA LEU A 168 1.75 -17.02 -1.83
C LEU A 168 1.35 -16.40 -0.48
N ILE A 169 0.04 -16.27 -0.28
CA ILE A 169 -0.57 -15.77 0.95
C ILE A 169 -1.37 -16.91 1.56
N PHE A 170 -1.42 -16.98 2.89
CA PHE A 170 -2.00 -18.09 3.64
C PHE A 170 -3.07 -17.60 4.62
N SER A 171 -4.06 -18.44 4.90
CA SER A 171 -5.13 -18.13 5.86
C SER A 171 -4.74 -18.39 7.31
N SER A 172 -3.59 -19.04 7.55
CA SER A 172 -3.12 -19.44 8.85
C SER A 172 -1.60 -19.24 8.96
N PRO A 173 -1.06 -19.01 10.17
CA PRO A 173 0.36 -18.77 10.36
C PRO A 173 1.22 -20.00 10.05
N ASP A 174 0.66 -21.21 10.00
CA ASP A 174 1.37 -22.44 9.67
C ASP A 174 1.87 -22.51 8.21
N LEU A 175 1.32 -21.67 7.34
CA LEU A 175 1.60 -21.59 5.90
C LEU A 175 1.31 -22.91 5.14
N THR A 176 0.31 -23.67 5.59
CA THR A 176 -0.03 -24.96 4.96
C THR A 176 -1.01 -24.80 3.79
N LYS A 177 -2.03 -23.95 3.97
CA LYS A 177 -3.11 -23.74 2.99
C LYS A 177 -3.05 -22.34 2.38
N PRO A 178 -2.50 -22.18 1.16
CA PRO A 178 -2.53 -20.90 0.49
C PRO A 178 -3.97 -20.51 0.14
N ILE A 179 -4.29 -19.23 0.26
CA ILE A 179 -5.58 -18.68 -0.19
C ILE A 179 -5.54 -18.36 -1.68
N ASN A 180 -6.70 -18.17 -2.31
CA ASN A 180 -6.79 -17.83 -3.74
C ASN A 180 -6.31 -16.40 -4.08
N LYS A 181 -5.82 -15.65 -3.08
CA LYS A 181 -5.26 -14.31 -3.25
C LYS A 181 -3.74 -14.43 -3.28
N LYS A 182 -3.11 -13.89 -4.31
CA LYS A 182 -1.65 -13.73 -4.39
C LYS A 182 -1.31 -12.27 -4.53
N LEU A 183 -0.10 -11.90 -4.15
CA LEU A 183 0.37 -10.52 -4.25
C LEU A 183 1.63 -10.46 -5.11
N PRO A 184 1.77 -9.44 -5.96
CA PRO A 184 2.97 -9.29 -6.77
C PRO A 184 4.19 -9.01 -5.89
N VAL A 185 5.34 -9.50 -6.33
CA VAL A 185 6.62 -9.06 -5.79
C VAL A 185 6.76 -7.53 -5.99
N GLY A 186 7.28 -6.83 -4.99
CA GLY A 186 7.33 -5.36 -4.96
C GLY A 186 6.10 -4.68 -4.33
N GLN A 187 5.05 -5.43 -3.97
CA GLN A 187 3.87 -4.86 -3.30
C GLN A 187 4.24 -4.28 -1.92
N LEU A 188 3.87 -3.02 -1.67
CA LEU A 188 3.93 -2.41 -0.33
C LEU A 188 2.79 -2.94 0.55
N VAL A 189 3.12 -3.30 1.79
CA VAL A 189 2.22 -3.89 2.77
C VAL A 189 2.49 -3.35 4.18
N TYR A 190 1.49 -3.43 5.05
CA TYR A 190 1.60 -3.12 6.48
C TYR A 190 1.60 -4.39 7.31
N ILE A 191 2.41 -4.43 8.37
CA ILE A 191 2.51 -5.61 9.25
C ILE A 191 1.59 -5.43 10.45
N TYR A 192 0.63 -6.33 10.62
CA TYR A 192 -0.34 -6.29 11.72
C TYR A 192 0.07 -7.13 12.91
N LYS A 193 0.65 -8.30 12.67
CA LYS A 193 0.99 -9.27 13.71
C LYS A 193 2.12 -10.17 13.22
N GLN A 194 2.87 -10.73 14.16
CA GLN A 194 3.90 -11.73 13.93
C GLN A 194 3.50 -13.05 14.60
N SER A 195 3.85 -14.18 13.99
CA SER A 195 3.60 -15.51 14.57
C SER A 195 4.58 -15.82 15.69
N ASP A 196 4.27 -16.84 16.49
CA ASP A 196 5.22 -17.42 17.43
C ASP A 196 6.51 -17.85 16.70
N GLY A 197 7.66 -17.51 17.28
CA GLY A 197 8.97 -17.73 16.67
C GLY A 197 9.35 -16.74 15.57
N SER A 198 8.58 -15.67 15.35
CA SER A 198 8.96 -14.52 14.53
C SER A 198 9.14 -14.74 13.03
N ASN A 199 8.78 -15.92 12.52
CA ASN A 199 9.08 -16.32 11.14
C ASN A 199 7.95 -16.04 10.13
N ARG A 200 6.77 -15.61 10.57
CA ARG A 200 5.64 -15.25 9.70
C ARG A 200 5.00 -13.94 10.13
N PHE A 201 4.43 -13.23 9.16
CA PHE A 201 3.73 -11.96 9.37
C PHE A 201 2.32 -12.02 8.82
N LEU A 202 1.36 -11.48 9.57
CA LEU A 202 0.03 -11.12 9.07
C LEU A 202 0.11 -9.73 8.47
N ILE A 203 -0.22 -9.61 7.18
CA ILE A 203 -0.04 -8.38 6.41
C ILE A 203 -1.34 -7.88 5.80
N GLY A 204 -1.39 -6.58 5.50
CA GLY A 204 -2.52 -5.97 4.79
C GLY A 204 -2.17 -4.71 4.00
N LYS A 205 -3.18 -4.15 3.35
CA LYS A 205 -3.12 -3.04 2.40
C LYS A 205 -3.01 -1.68 3.08
N SER A 206 -3.63 -1.54 4.25
CA SER A 206 -3.88 -0.26 4.92
C SER A 206 -3.13 -0.17 6.25
N PRO A 207 -2.88 1.04 6.79
CA PRO A 207 -2.33 1.21 8.14
C PRO A 207 -3.34 0.88 9.26
N SER A 208 -4.64 0.93 8.95
CA SER A 208 -5.75 0.71 9.87
C SER A 208 -6.81 -0.18 9.20
N LEU A 209 -7.48 -1.02 9.98
CA LEU A 209 -8.52 -1.94 9.54
C LEU A 209 -9.90 -1.31 9.63
N LYS A 210 -10.72 -1.59 8.62
CA LYS A 210 -12.16 -1.40 8.68
C LYS A 210 -12.81 -2.75 8.93
N ILE A 211 -13.30 -2.98 10.15
CA ILE A 211 -13.86 -4.27 10.59
C ILE A 211 -14.93 -4.81 9.62
N ASP A 212 -15.85 -3.95 9.17
CA ASP A 212 -16.95 -4.35 8.28
C ASP A 212 -16.49 -4.76 6.87
N SER A 213 -15.24 -4.44 6.51
CA SER A 213 -14.65 -4.75 5.20
C SER A 213 -13.26 -5.36 5.31
N ILE A 214 -13.01 -6.11 6.39
CA ILE A 214 -11.68 -6.56 6.76
C ILE A 214 -10.99 -7.44 5.70
N SER A 215 -11.75 -8.19 4.90
CA SER A 215 -11.23 -8.99 3.79
C SER A 215 -10.58 -8.15 2.66
N ASN A 216 -10.93 -6.85 2.59
CA ASN A 216 -10.34 -5.90 1.66
C ASN A 216 -9.03 -5.31 2.19
N ASP A 217 -8.91 -5.15 3.51
CA ASP A 217 -7.76 -4.54 4.17
C ASP A 217 -6.67 -5.55 4.54
N VAL A 218 -7.03 -6.75 5.03
CA VAL A 218 -6.07 -7.80 5.37
C VAL A 218 -5.84 -8.72 4.17
N TYR A 219 -4.59 -9.04 3.90
CA TYR A 219 -4.22 -10.01 2.88
C TYR A 219 -4.15 -11.42 3.45
N GLY A 220 -3.41 -11.61 4.53
CA GLY A 220 -3.18 -12.91 5.15
C GLY A 220 -1.75 -13.07 5.65
N TRP A 221 -1.39 -14.31 5.97
CA TRP A 221 -0.08 -14.68 6.46
C TRP A 221 0.92 -14.86 5.32
N VAL A 222 2.14 -14.42 5.55
CA VAL A 222 3.28 -14.58 4.64
C VAL A 222 4.54 -14.91 5.43
N SER A 223 5.46 -15.64 4.81
CA SER A 223 6.78 -15.91 5.37
C SER A 223 7.61 -14.63 5.54
N SER A 224 8.32 -14.50 6.65
CA SER A 224 9.33 -13.45 6.86
C SER A 224 10.44 -13.44 5.80
N ASN A 225 10.72 -14.58 5.17
CA ASN A 225 11.68 -14.68 4.06
C ASN A 225 11.27 -13.85 2.83
N MET A 226 9.97 -13.54 2.70
CA MET A 226 9.41 -12.72 1.62
C MET A 226 9.13 -11.27 2.03
N ILE A 227 9.56 -10.86 3.23
CA ILE A 227 9.33 -9.53 3.77
C ILE A 227 10.65 -8.80 3.93
N ALA A 228 10.73 -7.63 3.32
CA ALA A 228 11.78 -6.64 3.58
C ALA A 228 11.16 -5.38 4.17
N ASN A 229 11.76 -4.86 5.24
CA ASN A 229 11.34 -3.60 5.84
C ASN A 229 11.56 -2.45 4.84
N TRP A 230 10.51 -1.70 4.54
CA TRP A 230 10.58 -0.59 3.60
C TRP A 230 10.86 0.75 4.31
N GLY A 231 10.91 0.77 5.64
CA GLY A 231 11.09 2.01 6.40
C GLY A 231 9.78 2.77 6.61
N ASP A 232 9.89 4.07 6.87
CA ASP A 232 8.78 4.93 7.29
C ASP A 232 8.23 5.82 6.17
N ARG A 233 7.73 7.02 6.48
CA ARG A 233 6.94 7.87 5.58
C ARG A 233 7.74 8.50 4.44
N SER A 234 9.06 8.55 4.53
CA SER A 234 9.88 9.32 3.59
C SER A 234 10.49 8.43 2.50
N ALA A 235 10.42 8.92 1.26
CA ALA A 235 11.09 8.30 0.13
C ALA A 235 11.56 9.39 -0.85
N MET A 236 12.69 9.14 -1.49
CA MET A 236 13.14 9.88 -2.65
C MET A 236 12.68 9.19 -3.93
N LYS A 237 12.48 9.97 -4.98
CA LYS A 237 12.21 9.49 -6.34
C LYS A 237 12.96 10.38 -7.31
N VAL A 238 13.47 9.80 -8.39
CA VAL A 238 14.04 10.57 -9.50
C VAL A 238 12.95 11.48 -10.10
N ALA A 239 13.31 12.75 -10.33
CA ALA A 239 12.41 13.74 -10.89
C ALA A 239 11.91 13.29 -12.28
N SER A 240 10.67 13.65 -12.62
CA SER A 240 10.02 13.16 -13.85
C SER A 240 10.64 13.68 -15.13
N ASP A 241 11.28 14.85 -15.04
CA ASP A 241 11.98 15.61 -16.07
C ASP A 241 13.49 15.31 -16.11
N PHE A 242 13.97 14.41 -15.26
CA PHE A 242 15.37 13.98 -15.26
C PHE A 242 15.75 13.36 -16.61
N SER A 243 16.82 13.86 -17.23
CA SER A 243 17.39 13.29 -18.44
C SER A 243 18.21 12.05 -18.09
N TYR A 244 17.72 10.88 -18.48
CA TYR A 244 18.39 9.59 -18.31
C TYR A 244 19.51 9.37 -19.34
N SER A 245 20.25 10.42 -19.75
CA SER A 245 21.36 10.26 -20.67
C SER A 245 22.49 9.46 -20.01
N ALA A 246 23.13 8.59 -20.79
CA ALA A 246 24.18 7.66 -20.34
C ALA A 246 25.42 8.35 -19.74
N GLU A 247 25.53 9.67 -19.87
CA GLU A 247 26.63 10.48 -19.33
C GLU A 247 26.50 10.77 -17.82
N ASN A 248 25.36 10.43 -17.20
CA ASN A 248 25.12 10.71 -15.79
C ASN A 248 25.46 9.50 -14.89
N ASN A 249 26.64 9.53 -14.26
CA ASN A 249 27.16 8.45 -13.39
C ASN A 249 26.65 8.50 -11.93
N LEU A 250 25.65 9.34 -11.63
CA LEU A 250 25.11 9.42 -10.28
C LEU A 250 24.43 8.09 -9.89
N SER A 251 24.72 7.62 -8.67
CA SER A 251 24.09 6.42 -8.11
C SER A 251 23.97 6.51 -6.60
N ILE A 252 23.03 5.75 -6.05
CA ILE A 252 22.89 5.53 -4.61
C ILE A 252 23.44 4.13 -4.31
N PRO A 253 24.58 4.00 -3.61
CA PRO A 253 25.14 2.71 -3.28
C PRO A 253 24.26 2.01 -2.23
N LYS A 254 24.17 0.68 -2.31
CA LYS A 254 23.67 -0.17 -1.23
C LYS A 254 24.87 -0.55 -0.38
N ASP A 255 24.74 -0.44 0.94
CA ASP A 255 25.76 -0.96 1.83
C ASP A 255 26.00 -2.44 1.56
N ALA A 256 27.25 -2.77 1.22
CA ALA A 256 27.72 -4.14 1.15
C ALA A 256 27.62 -4.77 2.55
N VAL A 257 27.07 -5.98 2.64
CA VAL A 257 27.25 -6.80 3.84
C VAL A 257 28.77 -7.04 4.00
N PRO A 258 29.35 -6.96 5.21
CA PRO A 258 30.77 -7.25 5.42
C PRO A 258 31.15 -8.59 4.77
N GLY A 259 32.06 -8.56 3.79
CA GLY A 259 32.48 -9.74 2.99
C GLY A 259 31.78 -9.91 1.62
N SER A 260 30.88 -9.01 1.23
CA SER A 260 30.28 -9.01 -0.12
C SER A 260 31.24 -8.40 -1.15
N VAL A 261 31.50 -9.14 -2.23
CA VAL A 261 32.35 -8.71 -3.36
C VAL A 261 31.56 -7.86 -4.38
N SER A 262 30.23 -7.87 -4.31
CA SER A 262 29.36 -7.13 -5.23
C SER A 262 28.90 -5.79 -4.64
N ASP A 263 29.24 -4.70 -5.33
CA ASP A 263 28.71 -3.36 -5.07
C ASP A 263 27.35 -3.22 -5.76
N THR A 264 26.26 -3.29 -4.98
CA THR A 264 24.90 -3.10 -5.53
C THR A 264 24.59 -1.62 -5.52
N ARG A 265 24.27 -1.02 -6.66
CA ARG A 265 23.94 0.42 -6.77
C ARG A 265 22.58 0.66 -7.41
N PHE A 266 21.92 1.73 -7.00
CA PHE A 266 20.80 2.32 -7.73
C PHE A 266 21.38 3.38 -8.66
N ALA A 267 21.66 3.04 -9.92
CA ALA A 267 22.06 4.05 -10.91
C ALA A 267 20.84 4.91 -11.28
N LEU A 268 21.02 6.23 -11.33
CA LEU A 268 19.92 7.12 -11.70
C LEU A 268 19.46 6.89 -13.14
N ALA A 269 20.34 6.43 -14.03
CA ALA A 269 20.01 6.04 -15.40
C ALA A 269 18.99 4.88 -15.44
N ASP A 270 19.08 3.90 -14.53
CA ASP A 270 18.18 2.74 -14.49
C ASP A 270 16.73 3.13 -14.15
N ALA A 271 16.52 4.30 -13.54
CA ALA A 271 15.20 4.71 -13.10
C ALA A 271 14.22 4.91 -14.26
N GLY A 272 14.71 5.10 -15.50
CA GLY A 272 13.88 5.11 -16.70
C GLY A 272 13.18 3.77 -16.99
N ASP A 273 13.81 2.66 -16.64
CA ASP A 273 13.36 1.30 -16.94
C ASP A 273 12.70 0.57 -15.76
N ARG A 274 12.73 1.20 -14.58
CA ARG A 274 12.12 0.71 -13.34
C ARG A 274 10.66 1.14 -13.23
N THR A 275 9.85 0.33 -12.57
CA THR A 275 8.48 0.69 -12.23
C THR A 275 8.42 1.82 -11.20
N SER A 276 7.24 2.42 -11.00
CA SER A 276 7.07 3.50 -10.01
C SER A 276 7.47 3.09 -8.59
N VAL A 277 7.25 1.84 -8.19
CA VAL A 277 7.61 1.36 -6.84
C VAL A 277 9.10 1.06 -6.75
N GLU A 278 9.70 0.48 -7.79
CA GLU A 278 11.14 0.23 -7.86
C GLU A 278 11.97 1.52 -7.87
N ASN A 279 11.36 2.62 -8.31
CA ASN A 279 11.93 3.97 -8.30
C ASN A 279 11.77 4.73 -6.98
N LEU A 280 11.10 4.15 -5.99
CA LEU A 280 11.05 4.72 -4.65
C LEU A 280 12.27 4.25 -3.87
N VAL A 281 13.02 5.22 -3.35
CA VAL A 281 14.16 4.99 -2.46
C VAL A 281 13.75 5.43 -1.07
N ALA A 282 13.46 4.47 -0.20
CA ALA A 282 13.10 4.75 1.17
C ALA A 282 14.28 5.34 1.94
N ILE A 283 13.99 6.38 2.71
CA ILE A 283 14.96 7.09 3.56
C ILE A 283 14.34 7.41 4.90
N ALA A 284 15.18 7.56 5.91
CA ALA A 284 14.78 8.08 7.21
C ALA A 284 15.45 9.44 7.44
N PRO A 285 14.78 10.37 8.15
CA PRO A 285 15.42 11.60 8.61
C PRO A 285 16.67 11.28 9.44
N ALA A 286 17.71 12.11 9.35
CA ALA A 286 18.96 11.91 10.09
C ALA A 286 18.77 11.87 11.62
N THR A 287 17.68 12.46 12.13
CA THR A 287 17.29 12.40 13.55
C THR A 287 16.82 11.01 14.00
N VAL A 288 16.36 10.18 13.07
CA VAL A 288 15.88 8.82 13.30
C VAL A 288 16.93 7.79 12.89
N ASP A 289 17.64 8.04 11.80
CA ASP A 289 18.71 7.19 11.28
C ASP A 289 19.97 8.02 11.01
N SER A 290 20.90 8.02 11.98
CA SER A 290 22.18 8.71 11.88
C SER A 290 23.08 8.14 10.77
N THR A 291 22.84 6.90 10.34
CA THR A 291 23.60 6.26 9.26
C THR A 291 23.19 6.76 7.88
N ARG A 292 22.07 7.51 7.78
CA ARG A 292 21.55 8.10 6.54
C ARG A 292 21.39 7.08 5.40
N LYS A 293 21.09 5.83 5.76
CA LYS A 293 21.00 4.73 4.80
C LYS A 293 19.74 4.84 3.95
N ALA A 294 19.90 4.53 2.67
CA ALA A 294 18.82 4.40 1.71
C ALA A 294 18.46 2.92 1.51
N ARG A 295 17.18 2.62 1.33
CA ARG A 295 16.70 1.29 0.93
C ARG A 295 15.96 1.41 -0.39
N PHE A 296 16.32 0.59 -1.37
CA PHE A 296 15.65 0.55 -2.67
C PHE A 296 15.37 -0.90 -3.06
N PHE A 297 14.34 -1.07 -3.90
CA PHE A 297 13.95 -2.38 -4.39
C PHE A 297 14.82 -2.78 -5.58
N THR A 298 15.23 -4.05 -5.61
CA THR A 298 15.83 -4.70 -6.78
C THR A 298 15.15 -6.05 -6.95
N SER A 299 14.64 -6.33 -8.16
CA SER A 299 14.00 -7.61 -8.45
C SER A 299 15.07 -8.67 -8.68
N ALA A 300 14.92 -9.82 -8.02
CA ALA A 300 15.68 -11.03 -8.34
C ALA A 300 15.04 -11.86 -9.47
N LEU A 301 13.87 -11.44 -9.97
CA LEU A 301 13.12 -12.16 -11.00
C LEU A 301 13.49 -11.63 -12.39
N ASP A 302 13.77 -12.56 -13.31
CA ASP A 302 13.98 -12.26 -14.72
C ASP A 302 12.66 -12.31 -15.50
N TYR A 303 12.21 -11.16 -15.97
CA TYR A 303 11.00 -11.00 -16.78
C TYR A 303 11.27 -10.97 -18.29
N SER A 304 12.52 -11.13 -18.74
CA SER A 304 12.91 -10.96 -20.15
C SER A 304 12.11 -11.85 -21.12
N LYS A 305 11.69 -13.03 -20.65
CA LYS A 305 10.93 -14.02 -21.42
C LYS A 305 9.41 -13.84 -21.32
N ASN A 306 8.90 -12.93 -20.48
CA ASN A 306 7.47 -12.67 -20.39
C ASN A 306 7.00 -11.92 -21.65
N PHE A 307 5.83 -12.29 -22.18
CA PHE A 307 5.25 -11.64 -23.35
C PHE A 307 3.72 -11.64 -23.29
N VAL A 308 3.12 -10.73 -24.08
CA VAL A 308 1.69 -10.71 -24.40
C VAL A 308 1.51 -10.76 -25.90
N TYR A 309 0.42 -11.33 -26.41
CA TYR A 309 0.14 -11.31 -27.84
C TYR A 309 -0.46 -9.96 -28.24
N ASN A 310 0.03 -9.37 -29.33
CA ASN A 310 -0.62 -8.23 -29.97
C ASN A 310 -1.86 -8.68 -30.76
N VAL A 311 -2.58 -7.72 -31.36
CA VAL A 311 -3.77 -7.99 -32.19
C VAL A 311 -3.49 -8.86 -33.42
N LEU A 312 -2.23 -8.96 -33.85
CA LEU A 312 -1.79 -9.82 -34.95
C LEU A 312 -1.32 -11.21 -34.47
N GLY A 313 -1.49 -11.54 -33.19
CA GLY A 313 -1.06 -12.80 -32.60
C GLY A 313 0.46 -12.94 -32.42
N GLN A 314 1.22 -11.84 -32.53
CA GLN A 314 2.68 -11.85 -32.36
C GLN A 314 3.05 -11.51 -30.91
N PRO A 315 4.08 -12.16 -30.33
CA PRO A 315 4.50 -11.89 -28.97
C PRO A 315 5.20 -10.52 -28.85
N VAL A 316 4.76 -9.72 -27.89
CA VAL A 316 5.41 -8.49 -27.42
C VAL A 316 6.06 -8.79 -26.08
N TYR A 317 7.38 -8.97 -26.10
CA TYR A 317 8.16 -9.26 -24.90
C TYR A 317 8.24 -8.08 -23.94
N TYR A 318 8.49 -8.36 -22.66
CA TYR A 318 8.48 -7.40 -21.57
C TYR A 318 9.36 -6.17 -21.82
N GLY A 319 10.57 -6.36 -22.37
CA GLY A 319 11.47 -5.24 -22.71
C GLY A 319 10.84 -4.29 -23.74
N ARG A 320 10.28 -4.84 -24.83
CA ARG A 320 9.59 -4.06 -25.85
C ARG A 320 8.33 -3.39 -25.31
N TYR A 321 7.58 -4.09 -24.45
CA TYR A 321 6.42 -3.52 -23.77
C TYR A 321 6.79 -2.30 -22.90
N LYS A 322 7.88 -2.38 -22.12
CA LYS A 322 8.38 -1.24 -21.34
C LYS A 322 8.80 -0.06 -22.24
N GLU A 323 9.48 -0.36 -23.34
CA GLU A 323 9.85 0.67 -24.33
C GLU A 323 8.62 1.38 -24.89
N ILE A 324 7.60 0.63 -25.33
CA ILE A 324 6.34 1.18 -25.87
C ILE A 324 5.65 2.06 -24.84
N THR A 325 5.49 1.59 -23.60
CA THR A 325 4.82 2.33 -22.52
C THR A 325 5.61 3.56 -22.04
N ASN A 326 6.94 3.55 -22.18
CA ASN A 326 7.76 4.72 -21.92
C ASN A 326 7.70 5.72 -23.06
N LYS A 327 7.78 5.27 -24.32
CA LYS A 327 7.69 6.13 -25.50
C LYS A 327 6.28 6.70 -25.72
N SER A 328 5.23 5.99 -25.31
CA SER A 328 3.83 6.46 -25.41
C SER A 328 3.53 7.70 -24.57
N LYS A 329 4.42 8.08 -23.65
CA LYS A 329 4.34 9.31 -22.85
C LYS A 329 4.92 10.53 -23.59
N ASN A 330 5.51 10.32 -24.77
CA ASN A 330 5.98 11.39 -25.63
C ASN A 330 4.99 11.56 -26.78
N LEU A 331 4.51 12.78 -26.98
CA LEU A 331 3.58 13.12 -28.05
C LEU A 331 4.22 14.18 -28.95
N ASN A 332 4.28 13.89 -30.24
CA ASN A 332 4.66 14.89 -31.25
C ASN A 332 3.43 15.19 -32.08
N ILE A 333 3.02 16.46 -32.11
CA ILE A 333 1.90 16.93 -32.93
C ILE A 333 2.48 17.86 -33.98
N VAL A 334 2.23 17.54 -35.25
CA VAL A 334 2.63 18.37 -36.39
C VAL A 334 1.37 18.88 -37.06
N PHE A 335 1.15 20.18 -37.00
CA PHE A 335 0.07 20.84 -37.72
C PHE A 335 0.53 21.14 -39.14
N THR A 336 -0.26 20.76 -40.13
CA THR A 336 -0.04 21.18 -41.51
C THR A 336 -1.10 22.21 -41.86
N VAL A 337 -0.68 23.42 -42.23
CA VAL A 337 -1.57 24.56 -42.44
C VAL A 337 -1.41 25.06 -43.85
N ASP A 338 -2.55 25.11 -44.57
CA ASP A 338 -2.64 25.78 -45.85
C ASP A 338 -2.70 27.30 -45.64
N ILE A 339 -1.66 28.00 -46.10
CA ILE A 339 -1.57 29.46 -46.10
C ILE A 339 -1.61 30.03 -47.53
N SER A 340 -2.24 29.31 -48.46
CA SER A 340 -2.57 29.83 -49.79
C SER A 340 -3.44 31.09 -49.70
N ARG A 341 -3.48 31.87 -50.78
CA ARG A 341 -4.20 33.15 -50.82
C ARG A 341 -5.66 33.01 -50.43
N ASP A 342 -6.31 31.93 -50.89
CA ASP A 342 -7.72 31.67 -50.63
C ASP A 342 -7.99 31.30 -49.17
N ASN A 343 -6.97 30.82 -48.45
CA ASN A 343 -7.06 30.39 -47.05
C ASN A 343 -6.40 31.37 -46.06
N ALA A 344 -5.82 32.48 -46.53
CA ALA A 344 -5.08 33.42 -45.70
C ALA A 344 -5.92 34.03 -44.55
N GLN A 345 -7.22 34.23 -44.77
CA GLN A 345 -8.14 34.74 -43.74
C GLN A 345 -8.38 33.74 -42.60
N ASN A 346 -8.21 32.44 -42.87
CA ASN A 346 -8.40 31.37 -41.88
C ASN A 346 -7.16 31.11 -41.02
N ALA A 347 -6.00 31.69 -41.36
CA ALA A 347 -4.75 31.51 -40.62
C ALA A 347 -4.82 32.01 -39.17
N ALA A 348 -5.55 33.10 -38.92
CA ALA A 348 -5.77 33.63 -37.57
C ALA A 348 -6.63 32.69 -36.72
N LEU A 349 -7.66 32.08 -37.33
CA LEU A 349 -8.50 31.08 -36.68
C LEU A 349 -7.70 29.82 -36.34
N ALA A 350 -6.89 29.32 -37.30
CA ALA A 350 -6.01 28.18 -37.08
C ALA A 350 -5.04 28.43 -35.91
N LYS A 351 -4.44 29.63 -35.83
CA LYS A 351 -3.57 30.01 -34.71
C LYS A 351 -4.29 29.94 -33.35
N SER A 352 -5.51 30.47 -33.27
CA SER A 352 -6.31 30.43 -32.04
C SER A 352 -6.62 28.99 -31.61
N VAL A 353 -7.01 28.13 -32.57
CA VAL A 353 -7.27 26.71 -32.32
C VAL A 353 -6.02 25.99 -31.82
N PHE A 354 -4.84 26.27 -32.38
CA PHE A 354 -3.58 25.65 -31.92
C PHE A 354 -3.22 26.05 -30.49
N GLN A 355 -3.44 27.32 -30.13
CA GLN A 355 -3.20 27.80 -28.77
C GLN A 355 -4.15 27.14 -27.77
N ASP A 356 -5.45 27.03 -28.08
CA ASP A 356 -6.42 26.34 -27.24
C ASP A 356 -6.10 24.85 -27.11
N LEU A 357 -5.72 24.19 -28.21
CA LEU A 357 -5.33 22.78 -28.19
C LEU A 357 -4.08 22.55 -27.34
N GLN A 358 -3.06 23.41 -27.49
CA GLN A 358 -1.85 23.34 -26.68
C GLN A 358 -2.18 23.46 -25.18
N LEU A 359 -2.99 24.45 -24.79
CA LEU A 359 -3.40 24.63 -23.39
C LEU A 359 -4.13 23.39 -22.84
N LYS A 360 -5.01 22.78 -23.62
CA LYS A 360 -5.74 21.57 -23.22
C LYS A 360 -4.83 20.35 -23.13
N LEU A 361 -3.91 20.18 -24.07
CA LEU A 361 -2.99 19.05 -24.10
C LEU A 361 -1.93 19.14 -23.01
N ASP A 362 -1.42 20.33 -22.71
CA ASP A 362 -0.43 20.56 -21.64
C ASP A 362 -1.04 20.29 -20.25
N GLN A 363 -2.38 20.31 -20.11
CA GLN A 363 -3.09 19.87 -18.90
C GLN A 363 -3.20 18.35 -18.75
N LEU A 364 -2.94 17.58 -19.82
CA LEU A 364 -3.04 16.11 -19.78
C LEU A 364 -1.84 15.51 -19.04
N LYS A 365 -2.08 15.06 -17.81
CA LYS A 365 -1.07 14.42 -16.94
C LYS A 365 -0.47 13.12 -17.48
N TYR A 366 -1.02 12.56 -18.56
CA TYR A 366 -0.55 11.31 -19.15
C TYR A 366 0.79 11.50 -19.89
N PHE A 367 0.93 12.59 -20.63
CA PHE A 367 2.13 12.87 -21.42
C PHE A 367 3.20 13.55 -20.55
N LYS A 368 4.45 13.13 -20.72
CA LYS A 368 5.61 13.75 -20.08
C LYS A 368 6.21 14.87 -20.93
N ASN A 369 6.17 14.70 -22.25
CA ASN A 369 6.74 15.64 -23.20
C ASN A 369 5.80 15.75 -24.40
N ILE A 370 5.32 16.96 -24.66
CA ILE A 370 4.52 17.26 -25.84
C ILE A 370 5.30 18.26 -26.67
N LYS A 371 5.62 17.88 -27.91
CA LYS A 371 6.29 18.74 -28.87
C LYS A 371 5.31 19.11 -29.97
N TYR A 372 5.27 20.40 -30.27
CA TYR A 372 4.43 20.95 -31.32
C TYR A 372 5.33 21.39 -32.49
N GLY A 373 4.94 21.00 -33.69
CA GLY A 373 5.54 21.45 -34.94
C GLY A 373 4.46 22.03 -35.85
N VAL A 374 4.85 22.94 -36.73
CA VAL A 374 3.95 23.50 -37.75
C VAL A 374 4.66 23.46 -39.09
N VAL A 375 3.97 22.93 -40.10
CA VAL A 375 4.35 22.97 -41.51
C VAL A 375 3.38 23.90 -42.21
N LEU A 376 3.90 24.99 -42.75
CA LEU A 376 3.13 25.93 -43.54
C LEU A 376 3.31 25.58 -45.00
N TYR A 377 2.24 25.16 -45.66
CA TYR A 377 2.25 24.93 -47.09
C TYR A 377 1.52 26.09 -47.77
N LYS A 378 2.14 26.62 -48.82
CA LYS A 378 1.54 27.54 -49.77
C LYS A 378 1.61 26.84 -51.11
N ASN A 379 0.54 26.83 -51.88
CA ASN A 379 0.60 26.37 -53.27
C ASN A 379 1.57 27.30 -54.02
N ASN A 380 2.82 26.88 -54.10
CA ASN A 380 3.81 27.50 -54.94
C ASN A 380 3.71 26.79 -56.29
N THR A 381 3.19 27.47 -57.29
CA THR A 381 3.52 27.18 -58.69
C THR A 381 4.99 27.56 -58.91
N CYS A 382 5.91 26.90 -58.23
CA CYS A 382 7.30 26.94 -58.63
C CYS A 382 7.35 26.20 -59.97
N GLY A 383 7.85 26.87 -61.01
CA GLY A 383 8.41 26.18 -62.17
C GLY A 383 9.52 25.22 -61.74
N GLU A 384 10.21 24.61 -62.70
CA GLU A 384 11.11 23.44 -62.57
C GLU A 384 12.19 23.43 -61.45
N ASP A 385 12.33 24.48 -60.64
CA ASP A 385 13.23 24.53 -59.49
C ASP A 385 12.53 24.11 -58.19
N VAL A 386 12.39 22.79 -57.99
CA VAL A 386 12.10 22.20 -56.69
C VAL A 386 13.41 21.75 -56.04
N LEU A 387 13.89 22.49 -55.03
CA LEU A 387 14.92 21.94 -54.14
C LEU A 387 14.27 20.91 -53.21
N PRO A 388 14.75 19.65 -53.18
CA PRO A 388 14.20 18.65 -52.28
C PRO A 388 14.41 19.07 -50.83
N SER A 389 13.38 18.85 -50.02
CA SER A 389 13.42 19.04 -48.57
C SER A 389 14.53 18.18 -47.96
N ALA A 390 15.33 18.72 -47.04
CA ALA A 390 16.34 17.94 -46.31
C ALA A 390 15.74 16.85 -45.39
N LEU A 391 14.41 16.72 -45.34
CA LEU A 391 13.67 15.69 -44.60
C LEU A 391 13.30 14.47 -45.45
N SER A 392 13.74 14.40 -46.72
CA SER A 392 13.53 13.23 -47.59
C SER A 392 14.73 12.26 -47.63
N ASN A 393 15.50 12.14 -46.54
CA ASN A 393 16.42 11.01 -46.30
C ASN A 393 16.13 10.34 -44.96
#